data_AF-A0AAU8I210-F1
#
_entry.id   AF-A0AAU8I210-F1
#
_cell.length_a   1.000
_cell.length_b   1.000
_cell.length_c   1.000
_cell.angle_alpha   90.00
_cell.angle_beta   90.00
_cell.angle_gamma   90.00
#
_symmetry.space_group_name_H-M   'P 1'
#
loop_
_entity.id
_entity.type
_entity.pdbx_description
1 polymer ?
#
loop_
_entity_poly.entity_id
_entity_poly.type
_entity_poly.pdbx_seq_one_letter_code
_entity_poly.pdbx_strand_id
1 'polypeptide(L)'
;MTSPTPAAPTPPVPPAAASAALPRPMVWLHWLTVLCLVLAAGLILLREEVEGRMWRQWLLEGHRHFGLFVLGLFCLRVALRMRLGKRHDPDAGSALLRLLAGATHVVMYALLLTLPVLGWALSQSMGKPVHLFGATLPELVAPDPDLADTLGAWHVDAAWLLLALILLHIGAALWHHLVRRDAVLQRMLPFLRRR
;
A
#
# COMPACT_ATOMS: atom_id res chain seq x y z
N MET A 1 67.59 -1.97 27.73
CA MET A 1 67.05 -1.43 26.46
C MET A 1 66.16 -2.51 25.86
N THR A 2 64.86 -2.47 26.13
CA THR A 2 63.87 -3.44 25.62
C THR A 2 63.16 -2.81 24.44
N SER A 3 63.39 -3.31 23.24
CA SER A 3 62.72 -2.85 22.02
C SER A 3 61.22 -3.19 22.08
N PRO A 4 60.31 -2.27 21.72
CA PRO A 4 58.89 -2.56 21.68
C PRO A 4 58.55 -3.42 20.45
N THR A 5 57.82 -4.50 20.68
CA THR A 5 57.23 -5.37 19.65
C THR A 5 56.29 -4.57 18.74
N PRO A 6 56.36 -4.72 17.40
CA PRO A 6 55.42 -4.03 16.50
C PRO A 6 54.00 -4.57 16.69
N ALA A 7 53.06 -3.65 16.87
CA ALA A 7 51.63 -3.96 16.98
C ALA A 7 51.13 -4.65 15.70
N ALA A 8 50.38 -5.74 15.87
CA ALA A 8 49.77 -6.45 14.75
C ALA A 8 48.79 -5.55 13.98
N PRO A 9 48.70 -5.69 12.64
CA PRO A 9 47.77 -4.92 11.83
C PRO A 9 46.33 -5.22 12.27
N THR A 10 45.56 -4.16 12.55
CA THR A 10 44.13 -4.25 12.83
C THR A 10 43.41 -4.92 11.66
N PRO A 11 42.51 -5.89 11.91
CA PRO A 11 41.74 -6.51 10.84
C PRO A 11 40.93 -5.44 10.09
N PRO A 12 40.73 -5.61 8.76
CA PRO A 12 39.92 -4.67 7.99
C PRO A 12 38.51 -4.61 8.58
N VAL A 13 38.06 -3.39 8.88
CA VAL A 13 36.67 -3.12 9.27
C VAL A 13 35.79 -3.69 8.16
N PRO A 14 34.86 -4.63 8.45
CA PRO A 14 33.95 -5.15 7.45
C PRO A 14 33.20 -3.95 6.83
N PRO A 15 33.02 -3.91 5.51
CA PRO A 15 32.35 -2.79 4.86
C PRO A 15 31.01 -2.55 5.55
N ALA A 16 30.79 -1.32 6.01
CA ALA A 16 29.56 -0.89 6.65
C ALA A 16 28.38 -1.48 5.87
N ALA A 17 27.62 -2.35 6.54
CA ALA A 17 26.61 -3.19 5.93
C ALA A 17 25.81 -2.36 4.91
N ALA A 18 25.96 -2.72 3.62
CA ALA A 18 25.28 -2.08 2.51
C ALA A 18 23.84 -1.78 2.90
N SER A 19 23.50 -0.50 3.00
CA SER A 19 22.20 0.05 3.39
C SER A 19 21.08 -0.87 2.90
N ALA A 20 20.47 -1.62 3.82
CA ALA A 20 19.68 -2.80 3.51
C ALA A 20 18.58 -2.47 2.49
N ALA A 21 18.79 -2.89 1.23
CA ALA A 21 17.82 -2.74 0.17
C ALA A 21 16.54 -3.51 0.54
N LEU A 22 15.37 -2.89 0.31
CA LEU A 22 14.09 -3.57 0.52
C LEU A 22 14.07 -4.86 -0.31
N PRO A 23 13.54 -5.97 0.21
CA PRO A 23 13.53 -7.21 -0.56
C PRO A 23 12.64 -7.00 -1.80
N ARG A 24 13.16 -7.40 -2.97
CA ARG A 24 12.48 -7.32 -4.28
C ARG A 24 10.97 -7.67 -4.24
N PRO A 25 10.51 -8.75 -3.58
CA PRO A 25 9.09 -9.05 -3.52
C PRO A 25 8.25 -7.96 -2.84
N MET A 26 8.78 -7.27 -1.82
CA MET A 26 8.05 -6.21 -1.13
C MET A 26 7.85 -4.96 -2.01
N VAL A 27 8.84 -4.66 -2.84
CA VAL A 27 8.76 -3.57 -3.84
C VAL A 27 7.74 -3.92 -4.93
N TRP A 28 7.81 -5.14 -5.47
CA TRP A 28 6.83 -5.62 -6.46
C TRP A 28 5.41 -5.62 -5.91
N LEU A 29 5.19 -6.13 -4.70
CA LEU A 29 3.88 -6.11 -4.06
C LEU A 29 3.36 -4.69 -3.86
N HIS A 30 4.24 -3.72 -3.55
CA HIS A 30 3.83 -2.32 -3.47
C HIS A 30 3.33 -1.78 -4.80
N TRP A 31 4.11 -1.92 -5.87
CA TRP A 31 3.70 -1.41 -7.18
C TRP A 31 2.49 -2.13 -7.76
N LEU A 32 2.36 -3.44 -7.50
CA LEU A 32 1.16 -4.18 -7.88
C LEU A 32 -0.07 -3.68 -7.11
N THR A 33 0.08 -3.38 -5.82
CA THR A 33 -1.01 -2.75 -5.04
C THR A 33 -1.37 -1.38 -5.62
N VAL A 34 -0.38 -0.55 -5.95
CA VAL A 34 -0.60 0.78 -6.56
C VAL A 34 -1.33 0.64 -7.89
N LEU A 35 -0.92 -0.30 -8.75
CA LEU A 35 -1.58 -0.56 -10.03
C LEU A 35 -3.04 -0.97 -9.84
N CYS A 36 -3.32 -1.95 -8.97
CA CYS A 36 -4.69 -2.37 -8.68
C CYS A 36 -5.53 -1.21 -8.11
N LEU A 37 -4.94 -0.37 -7.27
CA LEU A 37 -5.63 0.78 -6.69
C LEU A 37 -5.98 1.85 -7.75
N VAL A 38 -5.03 2.16 -8.64
CA VAL A 38 -5.26 3.08 -9.77
C VAL A 38 -6.35 2.54 -10.69
N LEU A 39 -6.32 1.24 -11.00
CA LEU A 39 -7.36 0.61 -11.81
C LEU A 39 -8.73 0.65 -11.10
N ALA A 40 -8.80 0.31 -9.81
CA ALA A 40 -10.05 0.37 -9.06
C ALA A 40 -10.63 1.79 -9.03
N ALA A 41 -9.83 2.80 -8.70
CA ALA A 41 -10.26 4.20 -8.67
C ALA A 41 -10.63 4.72 -10.07
N GLY A 42 -9.81 4.43 -11.07
CA GLY A 42 -10.06 4.85 -12.46
C GLY A 42 -11.34 4.26 -13.04
N LEU A 43 -11.63 2.98 -12.77
CA LEU A 43 -12.84 2.32 -13.27
C LEU A 43 -14.11 2.89 -12.65
N ILE A 44 -14.10 3.22 -11.34
CA ILE A 44 -15.29 3.78 -10.69
C ILE A 44 -15.54 5.23 -11.09
N LEU A 45 -14.48 6.04 -11.24
CA LEU A 45 -14.60 7.42 -11.74
C LEU A 45 -15.08 7.42 -13.20
N LEU A 46 -14.51 6.56 -14.06
CA LEU A 46 -14.93 6.46 -15.46
C LEU A 46 -16.38 5.98 -15.60
N ARG A 47 -16.89 5.18 -14.65
CA ARG A 47 -18.29 4.73 -14.65
C ARG A 47 -19.28 5.89 -14.57
N GLU A 48 -18.91 7.01 -13.97
CA GLU A 48 -19.76 8.20 -13.84
C GLU A 48 -19.88 8.96 -15.17
N GLU A 49 -18.84 8.88 -16.00
CA GLU A 49 -18.74 9.58 -17.29
C GLU A 49 -19.32 8.80 -18.48
N VAL A 50 -19.63 7.50 -18.29
CA VAL A 50 -20.04 6.60 -19.38
C VAL A 50 -21.53 6.30 -19.31
N GLU A 51 -22.21 6.46 -20.45
CA GLU A 51 -23.60 6.05 -20.63
C GLU A 51 -23.73 4.56 -20.99
N GLY A 52 -24.91 3.99 -20.71
CA GLY A 52 -25.23 2.61 -21.05
C GLY A 52 -25.04 1.62 -19.89
N ARG A 53 -26.09 0.82 -19.65
CA ARG A 53 -26.16 -0.11 -18.51
C ARG A 53 -25.03 -1.15 -18.52
N MET A 54 -24.73 -1.71 -19.70
CA MET A 54 -23.72 -2.76 -19.86
C MET A 54 -22.33 -2.27 -19.45
N TRP A 55 -21.88 -1.13 -19.98
CA TRP A 55 -20.57 -0.57 -19.66
C TRP A 55 -20.45 -0.17 -18.20
N ARG A 56 -21.49 0.46 -17.63
CA ARG A 56 -21.50 0.84 -16.20
C ARG A 56 -21.45 -0.37 -15.26
N GLN A 57 -22.05 -1.50 -15.65
CA GLN A 57 -21.95 -2.75 -14.91
C GLN A 57 -20.54 -3.34 -15.04
N TRP A 58 -19.97 -3.40 -16.25
CA TRP A 58 -18.63 -3.93 -16.46
C TRP A 58 -17.56 -3.17 -15.67
N LEU A 59 -17.62 -1.82 -15.69
CA LEU A 59 -16.72 -0.96 -14.92
C LEU A 59 -16.87 -1.18 -13.41
N LEU A 60 -18.11 -1.35 -12.92
CA LEU A 60 -18.38 -1.63 -11.50
C LEU A 60 -17.82 -3.00 -11.08
N GLU A 61 -18.00 -4.03 -11.90
CA GLU A 61 -17.42 -5.34 -11.63
C GLU A 61 -15.89 -5.29 -11.63
N GLY A 62 -15.28 -4.56 -12.57
CA GLY A 62 -13.84 -4.34 -12.57
C GLY A 62 -13.37 -3.67 -11.28
N HIS A 63 -14.04 -2.60 -10.84
CA HIS A 63 -13.74 -1.91 -9.57
C HIS A 63 -13.78 -2.88 -8.38
N ARG A 64 -14.81 -3.74 -8.28
CA ARG A 64 -14.93 -4.75 -7.22
C ARG A 64 -13.79 -5.75 -7.23
N HIS A 65 -13.44 -6.29 -8.40
CA HIS A 65 -12.36 -7.28 -8.53
C HIS A 65 -11.00 -6.68 -8.14
N PHE A 66 -10.68 -5.48 -8.63
CA PHE A 66 -9.43 -4.82 -8.27
C PHE A 66 -9.40 -4.40 -6.79
N GLY A 67 -10.53 -4.02 -6.20
CA GLY A 67 -10.64 -3.79 -4.75
C GLY A 67 -10.33 -5.05 -3.94
N LEU A 68 -10.86 -6.21 -4.32
CA LEU A 68 -10.54 -7.49 -3.68
C LEU A 68 -9.09 -7.93 -3.91
N PHE A 69 -8.50 -7.63 -5.08
CA PHE A 69 -7.07 -7.86 -5.30
C PHE A 69 -6.21 -6.99 -4.39
N VAL A 70 -6.58 -5.72 -4.16
CA VAL A 70 -5.89 -4.87 -3.17
C VAL A 70 -5.95 -5.51 -1.78
N LEU A 71 -7.10 -6.05 -1.36
CA LEU A 71 -7.23 -6.76 -0.09
C LEU A 71 -6.29 -7.98 0.00
N GLY A 72 -6.26 -8.83 -1.03
CA GLY A 72 -5.37 -9.99 -1.08
C GLY A 72 -3.89 -9.62 -1.05
N LEU A 73 -3.49 -8.61 -1.84
CA LEU A 73 -2.12 -8.09 -1.88
C LEU A 73 -1.71 -7.45 -0.55
N PHE A 74 -2.64 -6.74 0.09
CA PHE A 74 -2.44 -6.18 1.42
C PHE A 74 -2.14 -7.28 2.44
N CYS A 75 -2.97 -8.32 2.51
CA CYS A 75 -2.75 -9.46 3.41
C CYS A 75 -1.39 -10.12 3.17
N LEU A 76 -1.03 -10.37 1.91
CA LEU A 76 0.27 -10.93 1.54
C LEU A 76 1.43 -10.01 1.95
N ARG A 77 1.30 -8.70 1.74
CA ARG A 77 2.30 -7.71 2.12
C ARG A 77 2.49 -7.63 3.63
N VAL A 78 1.41 -7.66 4.41
CA VAL A 78 1.48 -7.70 5.89
C VAL A 78 2.13 -8.99 6.35
N ALA A 79 1.70 -10.15 5.84
CA ALA A 79 2.30 -11.45 6.17
C ALA A 79 3.80 -11.48 5.88
N LEU A 80 4.23 -11.00 4.70
CA LEU A 80 5.63 -10.93 4.35
C LEU A 80 6.41 -9.96 5.24
N ARG A 81 5.83 -8.80 5.58
CA ARG A 81 6.44 -7.82 6.49
C ARG A 81 6.64 -8.40 7.88
N MET A 82 5.65 -9.14 8.41
CA MET A 82 5.76 -9.81 9.72
C MET A 82 6.88 -10.86 9.72
N ARG A 83 7.01 -11.64 8.64
CA ARG A 83 8.08 -12.64 8.48
C ARG A 83 9.48 -12.03 8.38
N LEU A 84 9.61 -10.87 7.73
CA LEU A 84 10.90 -10.22 7.50
C LEU A 84 11.38 -9.35 8.67
N GLY A 85 10.52 -9.07 9.65
CA GLY A 85 10.84 -8.24 10.81
C GLY A 85 11.01 -6.75 10.48
N LYS A 86 11.09 -5.93 11.54
CA LYS A 86 11.26 -4.47 11.43
C LYS A 86 12.70 -4.16 11.02
N ARG A 87 12.90 -3.73 9.78
CA ARG A 87 14.21 -3.23 9.34
C ARG A 87 14.40 -1.82 9.87
N HIS A 88 15.52 -1.60 10.55
CA HIS A 88 15.92 -0.29 11.06
C HIS A 88 16.23 0.62 9.87
N ASP A 89 15.63 1.82 9.85
CA ASP A 89 15.97 2.84 8.88
C ASP A 89 16.91 3.85 9.57
N PRO A 90 18.21 3.85 9.23
CA PRO A 90 19.21 4.65 9.95
C PRO A 90 19.08 6.17 9.71
N ASP A 91 18.40 6.60 8.64
CA ASP A 91 18.24 8.02 8.30
C ASP A 91 16.93 8.59 8.86
N ALA A 92 16.84 8.56 10.19
CA ALA A 92 15.75 9.14 10.94
C ALA A 92 15.83 10.68 10.89
N GLY A 93 15.03 11.30 10.01
CA GLY A 93 14.73 12.74 10.08
C GLY A 93 14.13 13.16 11.43
N SER A 94 13.65 14.41 11.53
CA SER A 94 13.09 14.92 12.80
C SER A 94 12.05 13.97 13.41
N ALA A 95 11.97 13.90 14.74
CA ALA A 95 11.03 13.02 15.44
C ALA A 95 9.59 13.23 14.98
N LEU A 96 9.23 14.49 14.70
CA LEU A 96 7.93 14.87 14.13
C LEU A 96 7.71 14.25 12.74
N LEU A 97 8.68 14.36 11.83
CA LEU A 97 8.55 13.80 10.48
C LEU A 97 8.42 12.27 10.51
N ARG A 98 9.12 11.60 11.44
CA ARG A 98 8.96 10.16 11.66
C ARG A 98 7.59 9.79 12.19
N LEU A 99 7.05 10.56 13.12
CA LEU A 99 5.71 10.36 13.66
C LEU A 99 4.66 10.51 12.56
N LEU A 100 4.75 11.58 11.76
CA LEU A 100 3.84 11.83 10.65
C LEU A 100 3.94 10.73 9.57
N ALA A 101 5.15 10.35 9.17
CA ALA A 101 5.34 9.26 8.22
C ALA A 101 4.81 7.92 8.76
N GLY A 102 4.97 7.65 10.06
CA GLY A 102 4.40 6.48 10.72
C GLY A 102 2.87 6.51 10.75
N ALA A 103 2.29 7.62 11.16
CA ALA A 103 0.84 7.82 11.22
C ALA A 103 0.20 7.68 9.83
N THR A 104 0.73 8.36 8.81
CA THR A 104 0.24 8.25 7.42
C THR A 104 0.27 6.80 6.95
N HIS A 105 1.36 6.06 7.19
CA HIS A 105 1.43 4.65 6.83
C HIS A 105 0.38 3.80 7.56
N VAL A 106 0.18 4.00 8.85
CA VAL A 106 -0.81 3.25 9.63
C VAL A 106 -2.22 3.53 9.13
N VAL A 107 -2.57 4.80 8.92
CA VAL A 107 -3.88 5.20 8.41
C VAL A 107 -4.11 4.66 7.00
N MET A 108 -3.14 4.78 6.09
CA MET A 108 -3.25 4.19 4.75
C MET A 108 -3.39 2.67 4.79
N TYR A 109 -2.68 1.98 5.69
CA TYR A 109 -2.82 0.53 5.86
C TYR A 109 -4.21 0.15 6.36
N ALA A 110 -4.76 0.91 7.32
CA ALA A 110 -6.12 0.71 7.80
C ALA A 110 -7.12 0.90 6.65
N LEU A 111 -7.00 1.97 5.86
CA LEU A 111 -7.88 2.25 4.73
C LEU A 111 -7.78 1.21 3.62
N LEU A 112 -6.57 0.74 3.28
CA LEU A 112 -6.37 -0.32 2.29
C LEU A 112 -7.01 -1.65 2.69
N LEU A 113 -7.21 -1.89 3.99
CA LEU A 113 -7.93 -3.03 4.52
C LEU A 113 -9.43 -2.77 4.58
N THR A 114 -9.85 -1.64 5.15
CA THR A 114 -11.26 -1.36 5.44
C THR A 114 -12.07 -1.07 4.19
N LEU A 115 -11.51 -0.37 3.19
CA LEU A 115 -12.25 -0.03 1.97
C LEU A 115 -12.76 -1.27 1.22
N PRO A 116 -11.92 -2.27 0.87
CA PRO A 116 -12.41 -3.49 0.23
C PRO A 116 -13.43 -4.26 1.07
N VAL A 117 -13.26 -4.27 2.40
CA VAL A 117 -14.20 -4.93 3.32
C VAL A 117 -15.55 -4.20 3.34
N LEU A 118 -15.54 -2.87 3.38
CA LEU A 118 -16.75 -2.05 3.26
C LEU A 118 -17.43 -2.29 1.90
N GLY A 119 -16.68 -2.33 0.80
CA GLY A 119 -17.23 -2.58 -0.53
C GLY A 119 -17.82 -3.99 -0.70
N TRP A 120 -17.21 -4.98 -0.05
CA TRP A 120 -17.73 -6.34 0.02
C TRP A 120 -19.03 -6.38 0.83
N ALA A 121 -19.05 -5.84 2.05
CA ALA A 121 -20.25 -5.79 2.87
C ALA A 121 -21.38 -5.00 2.18
N LEU A 122 -21.05 -3.89 1.52
CA LEU A 122 -21.97 -3.06 0.73
C LEU A 122 -22.62 -3.84 -0.42
N SER A 123 -21.84 -4.68 -1.10
CA SER A 123 -22.40 -5.51 -2.18
C SER A 123 -23.38 -6.55 -1.63
N GLN A 124 -23.05 -7.16 -0.49
CA GLN A 124 -23.92 -8.14 0.17
C GLN A 124 -25.19 -7.50 0.74
N SER A 125 -25.10 -6.30 1.33
CA SER A 125 -26.27 -5.58 1.84
C SER A 125 -27.24 -5.16 0.71
N MET A 126 -26.74 -4.97 -0.51
CA MET A 126 -27.56 -4.83 -1.73
C MET A 126 -28.11 -6.16 -2.29
N GLY A 127 -27.92 -7.28 -1.60
CA GLY A 127 -28.34 -8.61 -2.05
C GLY A 127 -27.53 -9.14 -3.24
N LYS A 128 -26.30 -8.67 -3.44
CA LYS A 128 -25.43 -9.08 -4.54
C LYS A 128 -24.28 -9.95 -4.02
N PRO A 129 -24.28 -11.26 -4.30
CA PRO A 129 -23.18 -12.13 -3.91
C PRO A 129 -21.86 -11.62 -4.51
N VAL A 130 -20.81 -11.65 -3.71
CA VAL A 130 -19.47 -11.26 -4.14
C VAL A 130 -18.71 -12.51 -4.56
N HIS A 131 -18.18 -12.49 -5.77
CA HIS A 131 -17.39 -13.58 -6.31
C HIS A 131 -15.92 -13.19 -6.42
N LEU A 132 -15.03 -14.15 -6.14
CA LEU A 132 -13.60 -14.03 -6.36
C LEU A 132 -13.07 -15.34 -6.95
N PHE A 133 -12.45 -15.27 -8.13
CA PHE A 133 -11.96 -16.44 -8.87
C PHE A 133 -13.02 -17.55 -9.09
N GLY A 134 -14.27 -17.16 -9.31
CA GLY A 134 -15.39 -18.10 -9.52
C GLY A 134 -15.96 -18.73 -8.25
N ALA A 135 -15.38 -18.45 -7.07
CA ALA A 135 -15.95 -18.83 -5.78
C ALA A 135 -16.79 -17.68 -5.19
N THR A 136 -17.95 -18.00 -4.62
CA THR A 136 -18.73 -17.05 -3.82
C THR A 136 -18.06 -16.87 -2.46
N LEU A 137 -17.73 -15.63 -2.13
CA LEU A 137 -17.18 -15.28 -0.83
C LEU A 137 -18.25 -15.40 0.27
N PRO A 138 -17.86 -15.65 1.54
CA PRO A 138 -18.81 -15.76 2.64
C PRO A 138 -19.64 -14.48 2.81
N GLU A 139 -20.85 -14.65 3.33
CA GLU A 139 -21.71 -13.51 3.69
C GLU A 139 -21.18 -12.86 4.97
N LEU A 140 -20.85 -11.57 4.87
CA LEU A 140 -20.45 -10.76 6.03
C LEU A 140 -21.67 -10.14 6.72
N VAL A 141 -22.68 -9.81 5.92
CA VAL A 141 -23.92 -9.14 6.33
C VAL A 141 -25.06 -9.67 5.46
N ALA A 142 -26.27 -9.67 6.00
CA ALA A 142 -27.49 -9.99 5.26
C ALA A 142 -27.91 -8.80 4.36
N PRO A 143 -28.76 -9.03 3.35
CA PRO A 143 -29.36 -7.94 2.57
C PRO A 143 -30.14 -6.97 3.46
N ASP A 144 -29.77 -5.69 3.40
CA ASP A 144 -30.33 -4.61 4.21
C ASP A 144 -30.08 -3.26 3.47
N PRO A 145 -31.12 -2.63 2.91
CA PRO A 145 -30.98 -1.36 2.17
C PRO A 145 -30.47 -0.20 3.03
N ASP A 146 -30.89 -0.09 4.29
CA ASP A 146 -30.48 1.00 5.18
C ASP A 146 -28.99 0.88 5.53
N LEU A 147 -28.54 -0.36 5.73
CA LEU A 147 -27.12 -0.66 5.88
C LEU A 147 -26.35 -0.39 4.58
N ALA A 148 -26.92 -0.67 3.41
CA ALA A 148 -26.28 -0.39 2.12
C ALA A 148 -26.01 1.11 1.93
N ASP A 149 -26.97 1.97 2.26
CA ASP A 149 -26.79 3.42 2.16
C ASP A 149 -25.66 3.91 3.11
N THR A 150 -25.64 3.39 4.34
CA THR A 150 -24.62 3.72 5.34
C THR A 150 -23.23 3.26 4.90
N LEU A 151 -23.09 2.00 4.47
CA LEU A 151 -21.83 1.43 3.99
C LEU A 151 -21.35 2.15 2.72
N GLY A 152 -22.28 2.56 1.86
CA GLY A 152 -22.00 3.36 0.66
C GLY A 152 -21.36 4.70 1.00
N ALA A 153 -21.97 5.46 1.93
CA ALA A 153 -21.42 6.72 2.40
C ALA A 153 -20.03 6.54 3.00
N TRP A 154 -19.86 5.59 3.93
CA TRP A 154 -18.56 5.32 4.55
C TRP A 154 -17.50 4.88 3.55
N HIS A 155 -17.88 4.09 2.54
CA HIS A 155 -16.95 3.66 1.50
C HIS A 155 -16.47 4.84 0.65
N VAL A 156 -17.38 5.74 0.25
CA VAL A 156 -17.03 6.94 -0.52
C VAL A 156 -16.15 7.89 0.30
N ASP A 157 -16.51 8.17 1.55
CA ASP A 157 -15.74 9.06 2.43
C ASP A 157 -14.32 8.51 2.68
N ALA A 158 -14.22 7.22 2.97
CA ALA A 158 -12.93 6.55 3.15
C ALA A 158 -12.11 6.52 1.86
N ALA A 159 -12.74 6.43 0.68
CA ALA A 159 -12.05 6.44 -0.60
C ALA A 159 -11.44 7.82 -0.89
N TRP A 160 -12.18 8.89 -0.64
CA TRP A 160 -11.66 10.26 -0.75
C TRP A 160 -10.53 10.54 0.24
N LEU A 161 -10.66 10.08 1.48
CA LEU A 161 -9.58 10.18 2.47
C LEU A 161 -8.33 9.42 2.02
N LEU A 162 -8.47 8.19 1.52
CA LEU A 162 -7.35 7.42 0.99
C LEU A 162 -6.68 8.14 -0.18
N LEU A 163 -7.46 8.68 -1.13
CA LEU A 163 -6.94 9.41 -2.27
C LEU A 163 -6.12 10.64 -1.83
N ALA A 164 -6.64 11.42 -0.89
CA ALA A 164 -5.92 12.57 -0.33
C ALA A 164 -4.59 12.15 0.33
N LEU A 165 -4.59 11.06 1.10
CA LEU A 165 -3.38 10.52 1.73
C LEU A 165 -2.37 9.98 0.70
N ILE A 166 -2.83 9.42 -0.41
CA ILE A 166 -1.96 8.99 -1.50
C ILE A 166 -1.30 10.18 -2.17
N LEU A 167 -2.04 11.25 -2.45
CA LEU A 167 -1.46 12.47 -2.99
C LEU A 167 -0.42 13.07 -2.04
N LEU A 168 -0.72 13.10 -0.73
CA LEU A 168 0.24 13.51 0.29
C LEU A 168 1.48 12.61 0.29
N HIS A 169 1.29 11.28 0.21
CA HIS A 169 2.38 10.30 0.20
C HIS A 169 3.29 10.47 -1.04
N ILE A 170 2.71 10.65 -2.22
CA ILE A 170 3.44 10.93 -3.46
C ILE A 170 4.19 12.25 -3.33
N GLY A 171 3.54 13.30 -2.85
CA GLY A 171 4.15 14.60 -2.60
C GLY A 171 5.34 14.52 -1.65
N ALA A 172 5.21 13.75 -0.56
CA ALA A 172 6.32 13.49 0.36
C ALA A 172 7.47 12.74 -0.33
N ALA A 173 7.17 11.67 -1.09
CA ALA A 173 8.19 10.92 -1.81
C ALA A 173 8.96 11.79 -2.82
N LEU A 174 8.26 12.68 -3.53
CA LEU A 174 8.85 13.65 -4.46
C LEU A 174 9.67 14.71 -3.73
N TRP A 175 9.18 15.25 -2.61
CA TRP A 175 9.94 16.19 -1.78
C TRP A 175 11.25 15.58 -1.28
N HIS A 176 11.18 14.35 -0.79
CA HIS A 176 12.34 13.58 -0.35
C HIS A 176 13.34 13.36 -1.50
N HIS A 177 12.86 13.05 -2.71
CA HIS A 177 13.71 12.83 -3.87
C HIS A 177 14.32 14.12 -4.46
N LEU A 178 13.53 15.17 -4.63
CA LEU A 178 13.92 16.39 -5.35
C LEU A 178 14.61 17.42 -4.44
N VAL A 179 14.13 17.57 -3.20
CA VAL A 179 14.62 18.60 -2.26
C VAL A 179 15.61 18.01 -1.29
N ARG A 180 15.24 16.93 -0.56
CA ARG A 180 16.15 16.29 0.39
C ARG A 180 17.23 15.43 -0.28
N ARG A 181 17.03 15.07 -1.56
CA ARG A 181 17.91 14.21 -2.36
C ARG A 181 18.28 12.91 -1.66
N ASP A 182 17.33 12.34 -0.91
CA ASP A 182 17.53 11.07 -0.23
C ASP A 182 17.04 9.88 -1.08
N ALA A 183 17.40 8.68 -0.62
CA ALA A 183 17.16 7.44 -1.34
C ALA A 183 15.76 6.85 -1.12
N VAL A 184 14.82 7.57 -0.49
CA VAL A 184 13.49 7.03 -0.12
C VAL A 184 12.75 6.51 -1.36
N LEU A 185 12.66 7.33 -2.41
CA LEU A 185 12.02 6.91 -3.67
C LEU A 185 12.83 5.83 -4.39
N GLN A 186 14.17 5.93 -4.39
CA GLN A 186 15.06 4.98 -5.06
C GLN A 186 14.94 3.56 -4.48
N ARG A 187 14.69 3.42 -3.17
CA ARG A 187 14.46 2.13 -2.51
C ARG A 187 13.17 1.44 -2.98
N MET A 188 12.25 2.19 -3.58
CA MET A 188 11.02 1.67 -4.17
C MET A 188 11.13 1.48 -5.67
N LEU A 189 12.15 1.97 -6.38
CA LEU A 189 12.25 1.77 -7.84
C LEU A 189 12.83 0.37 -8.16
N PRO A 190 12.08 -0.52 -8.84
CA PRO A 190 12.55 -1.88 -9.10
C PRO A 190 13.75 -1.94 -10.07
N PHE A 191 13.94 -0.90 -10.90
CA PHE A 191 14.94 -0.87 -11.98
C PHE A 191 16.08 0.15 -11.78
N LEU A 192 15.93 1.11 -10.85
CA LEU A 192 16.98 2.08 -10.52
C LEU A 192 17.70 1.66 -9.22
N ARG A 193 18.57 0.66 -9.29
CA ARG A 193 19.68 0.55 -8.33
C ARG A 193 20.95 0.98 -9.05
N ARG A 194 21.53 2.13 -8.65
CA ARG A 194 22.95 2.35 -8.91
C ARG A 194 23.72 1.22 -8.22
N ARG A 195 24.61 0.58 -8.98
CA ARG A 195 25.65 -0.31 -8.47
C ARG A 195 26.51 0.43 -7.45
#